data_AF-A0A9N9WKC7-F1
#
_entry.id   AF-A0A9N9WKC7-F1
#
_cell.length_a   1.000
_cell.length_b   1.000
_cell.length_c   1.000
_cell.angle_alpha   90.00
_cell.angle_beta   90.00
_cell.angle_gamma   90.00
#
_symmetry.space_group_name_H-M   'P 1'
#
loop_
_entity.id
_entity.type
_entity.pdbx_description
1 polymer ?
#
loop_
_entity_poly.entity_id
_entity_poly.type
_entity_poly.pdbx_seq_one_letter_code
_entity_poly.pdbx_strand_id
1 'polypeptide(L)'
;MAGRKSLFFLFVCALTSVMDGQTLGGTHRSNWMGLQWGLYLSLSLQCDAYVGLGPMHDKVVVCYVATWAAYRPDAGKFLLEDLEPALCTHLVYSFAGLDEEKMAIKSLDPWQDLEKDYGKGGYKRLVNLKNRYPHLKVTIAIGGWNEGSLKYSKMASTRENREKFIQSVLVFLE
;
A
#
# COMPACT_ATOMS: atom_id res chain seq x y z
N MET A 1 14.17 21.88 -11.20
CA MET A 1 14.86 22.60 -10.09
C MET A 1 14.08 22.36 -8.80
N ALA A 2 14.33 21.27 -8.09
CA ALA A 2 13.57 20.88 -6.88
C ALA A 2 14.52 20.33 -5.79
N GLY A 3 15.64 21.01 -5.54
CA GLY A 3 16.77 20.44 -4.79
C GLY A 3 17.31 21.28 -3.63
N ARG A 4 16.58 22.25 -3.07
CA ARG A 4 17.10 23.10 -1.97
C ARG A 4 16.20 23.31 -0.75
N LYS A 5 15.00 22.74 -0.72
CA LYS A 5 14.10 22.90 0.45
C LYS A 5 14.27 21.80 1.50
N SER A 6 14.83 20.63 1.14
CA SER A 6 14.96 19.48 2.05
C SER A 6 16.11 19.62 3.06
N LEU A 7 17.15 20.38 2.74
CA LEU A 7 18.34 20.48 3.59
C LEU A 7 18.13 21.40 4.81
N PHE A 8 17.19 22.36 4.71
CA PHE A 8 16.90 23.29 5.80
C PHE A 8 16.16 22.62 6.96
N PHE A 9 15.37 21.57 6.68
CA PHE A 9 14.64 20.81 7.71
C PHE A 9 15.52 19.82 8.49
N LEU A 10 16.55 19.26 7.83
CA LEU A 10 17.48 18.32 8.47
C LEU A 10 18.38 18.98 9.51
N PHE A 11 18.67 20.28 9.39
CA PHE A 11 19.55 20.98 10.32
C PHE A 11 18.92 21.24 11.70
N VAL A 12 17.57 21.29 11.78
CA VAL A 12 16.88 21.60 13.04
C VAL A 12 16.78 20.38 13.96
N CYS A 13 16.65 19.17 13.40
CA CYS A 13 16.58 17.93 14.21
C CYS A 13 17.94 17.51 14.80
N ALA A 14 19.07 17.82 14.14
CA ALA A 14 20.37 17.36 14.58
C ALA A 14 20.96 18.19 15.74
N LEU A 15 20.49 19.43 15.94
CA LEU A 15 21.01 20.32 16.99
C LEU A 15 20.46 19.99 18.38
N THR A 16 19.28 19.36 18.49
CA THR A 16 18.68 19.04 19.79
C THR A 16 19.32 17.84 20.48
N SER A 17 19.90 16.89 19.73
CA SER A 17 20.59 15.73 20.35
C SER A 17 21.98 16.05 20.92
N VAL A 18 22.53 17.25 20.67
CA VAL A 18 23.88 17.64 21.15
C VAL A 18 23.82 18.40 22.49
N MET A 19 22.64 18.87 22.94
CA MET A 19 22.55 19.67 24.16
C MET A 19 22.24 18.89 25.46
N ASP A 20 21.99 17.58 25.38
CA ASP A 20 21.65 16.74 26.55
C ASP A 20 22.86 16.22 27.35
N GLY A 21 24.05 16.78 27.15
CA GLY A 21 25.26 16.22 27.74
C GLY A 21 26.29 17.23 28.23
N GLN A 22 25.94 18.17 29.14
CA GLN A 22 26.88 18.72 30.14
C GLN A 22 26.17 19.21 31.43
N THR A 23 26.52 18.58 32.55
CA THR A 23 26.27 19.01 33.93
C THR A 23 27.31 20.05 34.36
N LEU A 24 26.94 21.28 34.73
CA LEU A 24 27.69 22.13 35.68
C LEU A 24 26.77 23.17 36.33
N GLY A 25 26.88 23.29 37.65
CA GLY A 25 26.07 24.17 38.49
C GLY A 25 26.44 25.66 38.42
N GLY A 26 25.57 26.49 38.98
CA GLY A 26 25.81 27.92 39.14
C GLY A 26 24.53 28.69 39.43
N THR A 27 24.43 29.21 40.65
CA THR A 27 23.39 30.08 41.18
C THR A 27 23.27 31.41 40.44
N HIS A 28 22.12 31.73 39.85
CA HIS A 28 21.56 33.09 39.91
C HIS A 28 20.08 33.12 39.53
N ARG A 29 19.29 33.77 40.40
CA ARG A 29 17.86 34.03 40.29
C ARG A 29 17.60 35.05 39.18
N SER A 30 16.70 34.77 38.23
CA SER A 30 15.86 35.80 37.61
C SER A 30 14.60 35.18 36.97
N ASN A 31 13.46 35.73 37.36
CA ASN A 31 12.09 35.32 37.01
C ASN A 31 11.75 35.68 35.55
N TRP A 32 11.89 34.74 34.61
CA TRP A 32 11.26 34.86 33.28
C TRP A 32 10.87 33.50 32.67
N MET A 33 10.41 32.54 33.49
CA MET A 33 10.10 31.15 33.04
C MET A 33 8.60 30.86 32.79
N GLY A 34 7.74 31.87 32.67
CA GLY A 34 6.28 31.65 32.67
C GLY A 34 5.59 31.45 31.32
N LEU A 35 6.12 31.99 30.21
CA LEU A 35 5.35 32.14 28.97
C LEU A 35 5.98 31.54 27.71
N GLN A 36 7.19 30.97 27.82
CA GLN A 36 7.89 30.35 26.68
C GLN A 36 7.79 28.82 26.66
N TRP A 37 7.29 28.19 27.73
CA TRP A 37 7.11 26.74 27.81
C TRP A 37 5.75 26.26 27.26
N GLY A 38 4.76 27.15 27.14
CA GLY A 38 3.40 26.79 26.69
C GLY A 38 3.27 26.52 25.18
N LEU A 39 4.16 27.06 24.36
CA LEU A 39 4.14 26.87 22.90
C LEU A 39 5.10 25.78 22.39
N TYR A 40 6.02 25.32 23.23
CA TYR A 40 6.92 24.20 22.90
C TYR A 40 6.24 22.84 23.05
N LEU A 41 5.21 22.74 23.92
CA LEU A 41 4.45 21.50 24.10
C LEU A 41 3.38 21.26 23.01
N SER A 42 2.98 22.30 22.27
CA SER A 42 2.00 22.17 21.18
C SER A 42 2.62 21.84 19.82
N LEU A 43 3.95 21.93 19.68
CA LEU A 43 4.67 21.56 18.46
C LEU A 43 5.46 20.24 18.56
N SER A 44 5.40 19.56 19.70
CA SER A 44 6.02 18.23 19.89
C SER A 44 5.07 17.08 19.50
N LEU A 45 3.81 17.37 19.15
CA LEU A 45 2.79 16.37 18.78
C LEU A 45 2.49 16.30 17.27
N GLN A 46 3.36 16.84 16.41
CA GLN A 46 3.27 16.61 14.96
C GLN A 46 4.47 15.85 14.38
N CYS A 47 5.29 15.25 15.23
CA CYS A 47 6.16 14.13 14.85
C CYS A 47 5.42 12.80 15.03
N ASP A 48 4.15 12.73 14.61
CA ASP A 48 3.51 11.44 14.39
C ASP A 48 4.19 10.78 13.19
N ALA A 49 5.22 10.00 13.50
CA ALA A 49 5.57 8.77 12.82
C ALA A 49 5.36 8.76 11.29
N TYR A 50 6.21 9.45 10.54
CA TYR A 50 6.75 8.86 9.32
C TYR A 50 7.82 7.81 9.70
N VAL A 51 7.48 6.91 10.64
CA VAL A 51 8.16 5.63 10.79
C VAL A 51 7.96 4.93 9.46
N GLY A 52 9.06 4.50 8.83
CA GLY A 52 9.09 4.00 7.45
C GLY A 52 7.87 3.15 7.12
N LEU A 53 6.92 3.73 6.38
CA LEU A 53 5.67 3.09 6.01
C LEU A 53 5.87 1.94 5.02
N GLY A 54 7.11 1.59 4.67
CA GLY A 54 7.44 0.51 3.78
C GLY A 54 8.76 -0.16 4.19
N PRO A 55 9.17 -1.21 3.46
CA PRO A 55 10.31 -2.02 3.86
C PRO A 55 11.60 -1.19 3.94
N MET A 56 12.40 -1.40 5.01
CA MET A 56 13.70 -0.72 5.22
C MET A 56 14.85 -1.31 4.39
N HIS A 57 14.54 -1.85 3.21
CA HIS A 57 15.51 -2.46 2.31
C HIS A 57 15.28 -2.02 0.87
N ASP A 58 16.30 -2.15 0.03
CA ASP A 58 16.29 -1.80 -1.38
C ASP A 58 15.72 -2.92 -2.29
N LYS A 59 15.30 -4.05 -1.71
CA LYS A 59 14.79 -5.21 -2.46
C LYS A 59 13.29 -5.11 -2.78
N VAL A 60 12.89 -5.81 -3.83
CA VAL A 60 11.49 -6.00 -4.19
C VAL A 60 10.93 -7.19 -3.42
N VAL A 61 9.88 -6.96 -2.63
CA VAL A 61 9.06 -7.99 -1.99
C VAL A 61 7.67 -7.96 -2.62
N VAL A 62 7.29 -9.05 -3.29
CA VAL A 62 6.00 -9.20 -3.97
C VAL A 62 5.10 -10.12 -3.16
N CYS A 63 3.98 -9.60 -2.69
CA CYS A 63 3.01 -10.33 -1.88
C CYS A 63 1.78 -10.66 -2.73
N TYR A 64 1.53 -11.96 -2.93
CA TYR A 64 0.31 -12.44 -3.56
C TYR A 64 -0.82 -12.46 -2.53
N VAL A 65 -1.87 -11.71 -2.79
CA VAL A 65 -3.08 -11.67 -1.95
C VAL A 65 -4.06 -12.70 -2.49
N ALA A 66 -4.08 -13.87 -1.85
CA ALA A 66 -4.98 -14.98 -2.17
C ALA A 66 -6.39 -14.69 -1.64
N THR A 67 -7.29 -14.17 -2.47
CA THR A 67 -8.58 -13.63 -2.00
C THR A 67 -9.54 -14.70 -1.50
N TRP A 68 -9.39 -15.94 -1.97
CA TRP A 68 -10.14 -17.09 -1.47
C TRP A 68 -9.77 -17.47 -0.02
N ALA A 69 -8.68 -16.94 0.54
CA ALA A 69 -8.34 -17.14 1.94
C ALA A 69 -9.38 -16.52 2.91
N ALA A 70 -10.21 -15.58 2.42
CA ALA A 70 -11.34 -15.03 3.16
C ALA A 70 -12.40 -16.08 3.53
N TYR A 71 -12.40 -17.24 2.86
CA TYR A 71 -13.34 -18.33 3.07
C TYR A 71 -12.80 -19.48 3.91
N ARG A 72 -11.52 -19.44 4.31
CA ARG A 72 -10.97 -20.46 5.19
C ARG A 72 -11.62 -20.39 6.58
N PRO A 73 -11.80 -21.52 7.26
CA PRO A 73 -12.36 -21.55 8.61
C PRO A 73 -11.34 -21.08 9.66
N ASP A 74 -11.85 -20.59 10.78
CA ASP A 74 -11.12 -20.31 12.02
C ASP A 74 -9.84 -19.50 11.82
N ALA A 75 -8.73 -19.94 12.42
CA ALA A 75 -7.42 -19.29 12.34
C ALA A 75 -6.81 -19.31 10.92
N GLY A 76 -7.40 -20.03 9.97
CA GLY A 76 -6.96 -20.03 8.58
C GLY A 76 -7.55 -18.87 7.77
N LYS A 77 -8.58 -18.18 8.28
CA LYS A 77 -9.24 -17.06 7.62
C LYS A 77 -8.28 -15.88 7.50
N PHE A 78 -8.18 -15.32 6.30
CA PHE A 78 -7.33 -14.17 6.04
C PHE A 78 -8.10 -13.15 5.19
N LEU A 79 -8.30 -11.96 5.74
CA LEU A 79 -8.99 -10.84 5.11
C LEU A 79 -7.98 -9.76 4.67
N LEU A 80 -8.45 -8.78 3.92
CA LEU A 80 -7.60 -7.64 3.53
C LEU A 80 -7.14 -6.81 4.74
N GLU A 81 -7.92 -6.85 5.82
CA GLU A 81 -7.63 -6.22 7.11
C GLU A 81 -6.45 -6.88 7.85
N ASP A 82 -6.19 -8.17 7.58
CA ASP A 82 -5.10 -8.92 8.19
C ASP A 82 -3.77 -8.73 7.44
N LEU A 83 -3.81 -8.07 6.28
CA LEU A 83 -2.62 -7.74 5.49
C LEU A 83 -1.82 -6.63 6.17
N GLU A 84 -0.54 -6.87 6.43
CA GLU A 84 0.41 -5.84 6.86
C GLU A 84 1.13 -5.25 5.62
N PRO A 85 0.72 -4.08 5.12
CA PRO A 85 1.20 -3.60 3.83
C PRO A 85 2.64 -3.07 3.90
N ALA A 86 3.13 -2.69 5.08
CA ALA A 86 4.50 -2.20 5.25
C ALA A 86 5.57 -3.27 5.00
N LEU A 87 5.20 -4.57 4.99
CA LEU A 87 6.11 -5.68 4.67
C LEU A 87 6.32 -5.87 3.17
N CYS A 88 5.45 -5.30 2.32
CA CYS A 88 5.41 -5.57 0.89
C CYS A 88 5.81 -4.33 0.10
N THR A 89 6.48 -4.53 -1.03
CA THR A 89 6.69 -3.46 -2.02
C THR A 89 5.64 -3.49 -3.12
N HIS A 90 5.18 -4.69 -3.47
CA HIS A 90 4.17 -4.94 -4.49
C HIS A 90 3.09 -5.86 -3.92
N LEU A 91 1.83 -5.54 -4.17
CA LEU A 91 0.68 -6.38 -3.86
C LEU A 91 0.09 -6.89 -5.18
N VAL A 92 -0.16 -8.20 -5.25
CA VAL A 92 -0.77 -8.84 -6.42
C VAL A 92 -2.11 -9.43 -6.01
N TYR A 93 -3.21 -8.80 -6.42
CA TYR A 93 -4.56 -9.33 -6.20
C TYR A 93 -4.75 -10.60 -7.01
N SER A 94 -5.06 -11.71 -6.34
CA SER A 94 -5.11 -13.04 -6.96
C SER A 94 -6.47 -13.69 -6.72
N PHE A 95 -7.31 -13.93 -7.73
CA PHE A 95 -7.07 -13.77 -9.17
C PHE A 95 -8.29 -13.18 -9.89
N ALA A 96 -8.06 -12.50 -11.02
CA ALA A 96 -9.04 -12.38 -12.08
C ALA A 96 -9.00 -13.61 -13.00
N GLY A 97 -10.04 -13.78 -13.80
CA GLY A 97 -10.15 -14.87 -14.77
C GLY A 97 -10.32 -14.37 -16.20
N LEU A 98 -10.38 -15.33 -17.12
CA LEU A 98 -10.65 -15.11 -18.54
C LEU A 98 -12.04 -15.62 -18.90
N ASP A 99 -12.85 -14.74 -19.50
CA ASP A 99 -14.06 -15.07 -20.23
C ASP A 99 -13.66 -15.59 -21.62
N GLU A 100 -13.90 -16.88 -21.87
CA GLU A 100 -13.50 -17.54 -23.12
C GLU A 100 -14.37 -17.13 -24.32
N GLU A 101 -15.60 -16.68 -24.10
CA GLU A 101 -16.49 -16.28 -25.19
C GLU A 101 -16.14 -14.88 -25.67
N LYS A 102 -15.91 -13.97 -24.72
CA LYS A 102 -15.61 -12.56 -25.00
C LYS A 102 -14.12 -12.29 -25.21
N MET A 103 -13.26 -13.24 -24.87
CA MET A 103 -11.81 -13.03 -24.74
C MET A 103 -11.50 -11.85 -23.81
N ALA A 104 -12.21 -11.76 -22.68
CA ALA A 104 -12.17 -10.60 -21.80
C ALA A 104 -11.76 -10.99 -20.37
N ILE A 105 -11.05 -10.09 -19.69
CA ILE A 105 -10.81 -10.24 -18.25
C ILE A 105 -12.15 -10.17 -17.48
N LYS A 106 -12.29 -10.98 -16.45
CA LYS A 106 -13.47 -10.99 -15.56
C LYS A 106 -13.08 -11.21 -14.11
N SER A 107 -13.92 -10.77 -13.19
CA SER A 107 -13.86 -11.19 -11.78
C SER A 107 -14.24 -12.66 -11.65
N LEU A 108 -13.55 -13.39 -10.77
CA LEU A 108 -13.86 -14.77 -10.42
C LEU A 108 -14.84 -14.87 -9.23
N ASP A 109 -14.85 -13.85 -8.37
CA ASP A 109 -15.76 -13.74 -7.24
C ASP A 109 -16.30 -12.29 -7.14
N PRO A 110 -17.36 -11.95 -7.90
CA PRO A 110 -17.91 -10.60 -7.92
C PRO A 110 -18.30 -10.07 -6.54
N TRP A 111 -18.68 -10.94 -5.61
CA TRP A 111 -19.08 -10.55 -4.26
C TRP A 111 -17.88 -10.12 -3.41
N GLN A 112 -16.71 -10.74 -3.55
CA GLN A 112 -15.49 -10.24 -2.91
C GLN A 112 -14.90 -9.05 -3.66
N ASP A 113 -14.88 -9.13 -4.99
CA ASP A 113 -14.03 -8.31 -5.83
C ASP A 113 -14.63 -6.92 -6.11
N LEU A 114 -15.94 -6.85 -6.38
CA LEU A 114 -16.63 -5.66 -6.89
C LEU A 114 -17.45 -4.96 -5.80
N GLU A 115 -17.72 -3.67 -5.98
CA GLU A 115 -18.65 -2.90 -5.12
C GLU A 115 -20.12 -3.07 -5.54
N LYS A 116 -20.35 -3.61 -6.73
CA LYS A 116 -21.69 -3.81 -7.28
C LYS A 116 -22.49 -4.77 -6.40
N ASP A 117 -23.79 -4.54 -6.27
CA ASP A 117 -24.73 -5.41 -5.56
C ASP A 117 -24.33 -5.67 -4.08
N TYR A 118 -23.81 -4.63 -3.40
CA TYR A 118 -23.31 -4.69 -2.02
C TYR A 118 -22.12 -5.66 -1.82
N GLY A 119 -21.36 -5.90 -2.88
CA GLY A 119 -20.09 -6.62 -2.80
C GLY A 119 -19.05 -5.88 -1.95
N LYS A 120 -18.02 -6.61 -1.53
CA LYS A 120 -17.01 -6.10 -0.59
C LYS A 120 -15.99 -5.14 -1.22
N GLY A 121 -15.98 -4.99 -2.55
CA GLY A 121 -15.10 -4.04 -3.24
C GLY A 121 -13.60 -4.33 -3.07
N GLY A 122 -13.21 -5.61 -3.02
CA GLY A 122 -11.84 -6.05 -2.76
C GLY A 122 -10.78 -5.37 -3.64
N TYR A 123 -11.04 -5.20 -4.94
CA TYR A 123 -10.10 -4.51 -5.84
C TYR A 123 -9.83 -3.08 -5.38
N LYS A 124 -10.90 -2.29 -5.21
CA LYS A 124 -10.79 -0.88 -4.80
C LYS A 124 -10.18 -0.75 -3.42
N ARG A 125 -10.55 -1.63 -2.49
CA ARG A 125 -10.00 -1.65 -1.13
C ARG A 125 -8.50 -1.92 -1.11
N LEU A 126 -8.01 -2.86 -1.93
CA LEU A 126 -6.57 -3.12 -2.04
C LEU A 126 -5.82 -1.92 -2.65
N VAL A 127 -6.38 -1.30 -3.70
CA VAL A 127 -5.80 -0.09 -4.31
C VAL A 127 -5.78 1.08 -3.31
N ASN A 128 -6.82 1.25 -2.50
CA ASN A 128 -6.93 2.30 -1.49
C ASN A 128 -5.86 2.21 -0.39
N LEU A 129 -5.18 1.07 -0.22
CA LEU A 129 -4.03 0.97 0.71
C LEU A 129 -2.93 1.98 0.35
N LYS A 130 -2.82 2.37 -0.92
CA LYS A 130 -1.85 3.39 -1.38
C LYS A 130 -2.07 4.76 -0.74
N ASN A 131 -3.27 5.07 -0.25
CA ASN A 131 -3.54 6.33 0.44
C ASN A 131 -2.76 6.43 1.76
N ARG A 132 -2.57 5.30 2.44
CA ARG A 132 -1.77 5.21 3.68
C ARG A 132 -0.32 4.79 3.39
N TYR A 133 -0.13 3.94 2.37
CA TYR A 133 1.14 3.34 2.01
C TYR A 133 1.52 3.70 0.57
N PRO A 134 1.94 4.95 0.30
CA PRO A 134 2.12 5.46 -1.06
C PRO A 134 3.24 4.76 -1.85
N HIS A 135 4.12 4.02 -1.16
CA HIS A 135 5.19 3.24 -1.77
C HIS A 135 4.67 1.96 -2.48
N LEU A 136 3.45 1.50 -2.14
CA LEU A 136 2.90 0.26 -2.68
C LEU A 136 2.60 0.36 -4.17
N LYS A 137 2.98 -0.69 -4.88
CA LYS A 137 2.51 -0.98 -6.24
C LYS A 137 1.47 -2.08 -6.18
N VAL A 138 0.27 -1.82 -6.68
CA VAL A 138 -0.83 -2.79 -6.67
C VAL A 138 -1.07 -3.24 -8.10
N THR A 139 -1.05 -4.54 -8.32
CA THR A 139 -1.37 -5.18 -9.61
C THR A 139 -2.39 -6.29 -9.40
N ILE A 140 -2.96 -6.79 -10.50
CA ILE A 140 -3.85 -7.94 -10.50
C ILE A 140 -3.22 -9.08 -11.31
N ALA A 141 -3.32 -10.30 -10.78
CA ALA A 141 -2.96 -11.50 -11.52
C ALA A 141 -4.20 -12.11 -12.15
N ILE A 142 -4.07 -12.56 -13.40
CA ILE A 142 -5.10 -13.29 -14.13
C ILE A 142 -4.66 -14.76 -14.29
N GLY A 143 -5.59 -15.70 -14.09
CA GLY A 143 -5.32 -17.13 -14.23
C GLY A 143 -5.27 -17.87 -12.90
N GLY A 144 -4.17 -18.58 -12.65
CA GLY A 144 -4.06 -19.52 -11.54
C GLY A 144 -4.51 -20.95 -11.91
N TRP A 145 -4.24 -21.90 -11.01
CA TRP A 145 -4.42 -23.33 -11.29
C TRP A 145 -5.85 -23.69 -11.73
N ASN A 146 -6.85 -23.18 -11.02
CA ASN A 146 -8.27 -23.50 -11.26
C ASN A 146 -8.83 -22.92 -12.56
N GLU A 147 -8.17 -21.91 -13.12
CA GLU A 147 -8.59 -21.31 -14.39
C GLU A 147 -8.20 -22.20 -15.60
N GLY A 148 -7.20 -23.07 -15.44
CA GLY A 148 -6.68 -23.90 -16.53
C GLY A 148 -5.98 -23.11 -17.63
N SER A 149 -5.44 -23.80 -18.65
CA SER A 149 -4.60 -23.19 -19.69
C SER A 149 -5.25 -23.09 -21.08
N LEU A 150 -6.23 -23.93 -21.39
CA LEU A 150 -6.78 -24.05 -22.76
C LEU A 150 -7.39 -22.74 -23.26
N LYS A 151 -8.19 -22.06 -22.42
CA LYS A 151 -8.79 -20.76 -22.78
C LYS A 151 -7.75 -19.64 -22.97
N TYR A 152 -6.65 -19.68 -22.22
CA TYR A 152 -5.55 -18.72 -22.39
C TYR A 152 -4.79 -18.98 -23.69
N SER A 153 -4.56 -20.25 -24.04
CA SER A 153 -4.00 -20.64 -25.32
C SER A 153 -4.88 -20.14 -26.49
N LYS A 154 -6.21 -20.31 -26.38
CA LYS A 154 -7.18 -19.80 -27.36
C LYS A 154 -7.21 -18.26 -27.45
N MET A 155 -7.12 -17.56 -26.32
CA MET A 155 -7.03 -16.10 -26.33
C MET A 155 -5.72 -15.61 -26.97
N ALA A 156 -4.61 -16.31 -26.73
CA ALA A 156 -3.31 -15.96 -27.29
C ALA A 156 -3.14 -16.33 -28.77
N SER A 157 -3.92 -17.28 -29.30
CA SER A 157 -3.67 -17.92 -30.60
C SER A 157 -3.85 -17.00 -31.81
N THR A 158 -4.74 -16.02 -31.74
CA THR A 158 -4.99 -15.07 -32.85
C THR A 158 -4.71 -13.64 -32.42
N ARG A 159 -4.33 -12.80 -33.40
CA ARG A 159 -4.15 -11.37 -33.16
C ARG A 159 -5.44 -10.72 -32.66
N GLU A 160 -6.57 -11.07 -33.27
CA GLU A 160 -7.88 -10.54 -32.91
C GLU A 160 -8.26 -10.87 -31.46
N ASN A 161 -8.04 -12.10 -31.01
CA ASN A 161 -8.36 -12.50 -29.63
C ASN A 161 -7.47 -11.77 -28.62
N ARG A 162 -6.17 -11.60 -28.92
CA ARG A 162 -5.26 -10.81 -28.08
C ARG A 162 -5.68 -9.34 -28.03
N GLU A 163 -6.11 -8.75 -29.15
CA GLU A 163 -6.59 -7.36 -29.18
C GLU A 163 -7.86 -7.19 -28.34
N LYS A 164 -8.85 -8.10 -28.46
CA LYS A 164 -10.04 -8.12 -27.59
C LYS A 164 -9.68 -8.19 -26.11
N PHE A 165 -8.75 -9.08 -25.76
CA PHE A 165 -8.28 -9.21 -24.39
C PHE A 165 -7.58 -7.96 -23.88
N ILE A 166 -6.64 -7.40 -24.64
CA ILE A 166 -5.93 -6.17 -24.27
C ILE A 166 -6.91 -5.02 -24.04
N GLN A 167 -7.88 -4.81 -24.95
CA GLN A 167 -8.89 -3.77 -24.79
C GLN A 167 -9.72 -3.97 -23.52
N SER A 168 -10.13 -5.21 -23.23
CA SER A 168 -10.86 -5.52 -21.99
C SER A 168 -10.03 -5.23 -20.73
N VAL A 169 -8.71 -5.48 -20.75
CA VAL A 169 -7.82 -5.24 -19.62
C VAL A 169 -7.62 -3.75 -19.39
N LEU A 170 -7.52 -2.94 -20.44
CA LEU A 170 -7.43 -1.49 -20.31
C LEU A 170 -8.68 -0.94 -19.61
N VAL A 171 -9.86 -1.32 -20.08
CA VAL A 171 -11.14 -0.89 -19.47
C VAL A 171 -11.28 -1.41 -18.03
N PHE A 172 -10.74 -2.57 -17.71
CA PHE A 172 -10.80 -3.12 -16.36
C PHE A 172 -9.89 -2.39 -15.35
N LEU A 173 -8.79 -1.79 -15.82
CA LEU A 173 -7.79 -1.13 -14.96
C LEU A 173 -8.04 0.38 -14.78
N GLU A 174 -8.88 1.00 -15.61
CA GLU A 174 -9.32 2.40 -15.52
C GLU A 174 -10.34 2.62 -14.39
#